data_AF-A0A927SES7-F1
#
_entry.id   AF-A0A927SES7-F1
#
_cell.length_a   1.000
_cell.length_b   1.000
_cell.length_c   1.000
_cell.angle_alpha   90.00
_cell.angle_beta   90.00
_cell.angle_gamma   90.00
#
_symmetry.space_group_name_H-M   'P 1'
#
loop_
_entity.id
_entity.type
_entity.pdbx_description
1 polymer ?
#
loop_
_entity_poly.entity_id
_entity_poly.type
_entity_poly.pdbx_seq_one_letter_code
_entity_poly.pdbx_strand_id
1 'polypeptide(L)'
;MKKLLALLLMFALSIPSALAVTEGKIEDALDVDISITLNQQQSGYYLPDESYFESEYEEAPVWADSKTYVEETCLGDTDIFSGTSNPFLTPGEIDRALTLRQAYELGEKTGDGKSILNKAENVSLGVYALNPSDFANEPFYHILPATNLTDEEILALIDAYALMGYRFYPEKLSYKNTVRGGGEETSRLMMEEEYNRLHALAEMITYGYLDVEITCENLFITLDARYHKGMTEFKLLPYRSLTDEELVSWILSMGYRDESDKYDFAAIEKQARSALYELFSLPLSMQRESIFTDGSYIVVPFFDNGAIDWDTLEKTDYEARETYGAMFVFIGTDGFEVNNVITFDKKTGAILSASSMPYLNEVEQAERAMIRAHQPAYTITDEDYENAVNYAASLFGDEYLSWFVQEGETSTNWGLCKEIKALTKDGYWLSVFISAEDGSVRGISMDATEDAIQ
;
A
#
# COMPACT_ATOMS: atom_id res chain seq x y z
N MET A 1 27.53 -51.09 -8.49
CA MET A 1 28.04 -50.34 -7.32
C MET A 1 29.21 -49.47 -7.75
N LYS A 2 29.27 -48.20 -7.30
CA LYS A 2 30.18 -47.10 -7.70
C LYS A 2 29.82 -46.30 -8.97
N LYS A 3 28.57 -45.88 -9.17
CA LYS A 3 28.22 -44.62 -9.91
C LYS A 3 26.90 -43.95 -9.47
N LEU A 4 26.27 -44.41 -8.37
CA LEU A 4 25.05 -43.80 -7.82
C LEU A 4 25.28 -43.01 -6.52
N LEU A 5 26.52 -42.92 -6.03
CA LEU A 5 26.85 -42.35 -4.72
C LEU A 5 27.37 -40.89 -4.79
N ALA A 6 27.50 -40.31 -5.98
CA ALA A 6 28.00 -38.93 -6.15
C ALA A 6 26.89 -37.89 -6.39
N LEU A 7 25.67 -38.33 -6.76
CA LEU A 7 24.56 -37.41 -7.02
C LEU A 7 23.74 -37.11 -5.76
N LEU A 8 23.80 -37.98 -4.74
CA LEU A 8 23.09 -37.80 -3.46
C LEU A 8 23.88 -36.94 -2.45
N LEU A 9 25.12 -36.55 -2.76
CA LEU A 9 25.97 -35.74 -1.87
C LEU A 9 26.06 -34.25 -2.25
N MET A 10 25.51 -33.83 -3.40
CA MET A 10 25.48 -32.41 -3.81
C MET A 10 24.13 -31.71 -3.61
N PHE A 11 23.10 -32.43 -3.17
CA PHE A 11 21.81 -31.84 -2.78
C PHE A 11 21.66 -31.61 -1.27
N ALA A 12 22.72 -31.85 -0.48
CA ALA A 12 22.70 -31.76 0.98
C ALA A 12 23.50 -30.58 1.55
N LEU A 13 23.78 -29.52 0.77
CA LEU A 13 24.66 -28.42 1.19
C LEU A 13 24.13 -26.99 0.94
N SER A 14 22.81 -26.80 0.82
CA SER A 14 22.26 -25.43 0.70
C SER A 14 20.85 -25.25 1.29
N ILE A 15 20.60 -25.78 2.50
CA ILE A 15 19.48 -25.33 3.34
C ILE A 15 19.95 -25.33 4.81
N PRO A 16 19.99 -24.18 5.50
CA PRO A 16 19.87 -24.16 6.95
C PRO A 16 18.38 -24.09 7.33
N SER A 17 17.87 -25.24 7.78
CA SER A 17 16.99 -25.39 8.95
C SER A 17 15.54 -24.91 8.87
N ALA A 18 14.66 -25.67 8.21
CA ALA A 18 13.27 -25.82 8.66
C ALA A 18 13.18 -27.05 9.58
N LEU A 19 12.81 -26.80 10.85
CA LEU A 19 12.65 -27.82 11.89
C LEU A 19 11.47 -28.75 11.56
N ALA A 20 11.77 -30.05 11.48
CA ALA A 20 10.77 -31.10 11.48
C ALA A 20 10.11 -31.20 12.86
N VAL A 21 8.82 -30.88 12.94
CA VAL A 21 8.02 -31.10 14.14
C VAL A 21 7.67 -32.59 14.20
N THR A 22 8.21 -33.28 15.22
CA THR A 22 7.75 -34.61 15.65
C THR A 22 7.31 -34.51 17.10
N GLU A 23 6.14 -35.11 17.39
CA GLU A 23 5.48 -35.15 18.69
C GLU A 23 6.41 -35.63 19.82
N GLY A 24 6.46 -34.88 20.92
CA GLY A 24 7.11 -35.34 22.15
C GLY A 24 7.20 -34.25 23.21
N LYS A 25 6.62 -34.49 24.38
CA LYS A 25 6.74 -33.68 25.60
C LYS A 25 8.18 -33.25 25.87
N ILE A 26 8.38 -31.99 26.27
CA ILE A 26 9.62 -31.53 26.88
C ILE A 26 9.33 -31.18 28.34
N GLU A 27 9.85 -32.04 29.24
CA GLU A 27 10.08 -31.76 30.65
C GLU A 27 11.28 -30.81 30.81
N ASP A 28 11.27 -30.02 31.88
CA ASP A 28 12.24 -28.99 32.28
C ASP A 28 13.66 -29.12 31.71
N ALA A 29 14.06 -28.13 30.90
CA ALA A 29 15.43 -27.96 30.44
C ALA A 29 16.08 -26.76 31.14
N LEU A 30 17.21 -27.07 31.76
CA LEU A 30 18.13 -26.25 32.57
C LEU A 30 18.40 -24.83 32.04
N ASP A 31 18.49 -23.89 32.99
CA ASP A 31 19.04 -22.52 32.83
C ASP A 31 20.31 -22.53 31.95
N VAL A 32 20.21 -21.92 30.77
CA VAL A 32 21.35 -21.63 29.91
C VAL A 32 21.65 -20.13 30.00
N ASP A 33 22.77 -19.85 30.67
CA ASP A 33 23.39 -18.54 30.79
C ASP A 33 23.91 -18.09 29.40
N ILE A 34 23.21 -17.16 28.74
CA ILE A 34 23.62 -16.62 27.44
C ILE A 34 24.53 -15.41 27.69
N SER A 35 25.84 -15.67 27.62
CA SER A 35 26.84 -14.61 27.57
C SER A 35 26.80 -13.90 26.22
N ILE A 36 26.56 -12.59 26.30
CA ILE A 36 26.55 -11.63 25.19
C ILE A 36 27.91 -11.68 24.48
N THR A 37 27.91 -12.04 23.19
CA THR A 37 29.01 -11.74 22.28
C THR A 37 28.48 -10.79 21.20
N LEU A 38 28.78 -9.50 21.37
CA LEU A 38 28.54 -8.43 20.41
C LEU A 38 29.21 -8.76 19.07
N ASN A 39 28.41 -9.09 18.05
CA ASN A 39 28.83 -8.91 16.67
C ASN A 39 28.32 -7.53 16.22
N GLN A 40 29.17 -6.53 16.42
CA GLN A 40 29.05 -5.22 15.77
C GLN A 40 29.43 -5.40 14.29
N GLN A 41 28.45 -5.55 13.40
CA GLN A 41 28.45 -4.98 12.05
C GLN A 41 27.15 -5.37 11.32
N GLN A 42 26.45 -4.35 10.82
CA GLN A 42 25.18 -4.39 10.08
C GLN A 42 23.91 -4.66 10.90
N SER A 43 23.74 -3.88 11.97
CA SER A 43 22.42 -3.50 12.46
C SER A 43 22.08 -2.11 11.91
N GLY A 44 21.39 -2.05 10.76
CA GLY A 44 20.74 -0.83 10.31
C GLY A 44 19.47 -0.63 11.14
N TYR A 45 19.63 -0.20 12.39
CA TYR A 45 18.53 0.40 13.12
C TYR A 45 18.18 1.70 12.39
N TYR A 46 17.21 1.65 11.48
CA TYR A 46 16.54 2.85 10.99
C TYR A 46 15.57 3.30 12.08
N LEU A 47 16.14 3.83 13.18
CA LEU A 47 15.46 4.94 13.84
C LEU A 47 15.26 5.99 12.75
N PRO A 48 14.09 6.65 12.65
CA PRO A 48 14.00 7.86 11.84
C PRO A 48 15.10 8.80 12.34
N ASP A 49 16.05 9.10 11.45
CA ASP A 49 17.09 10.08 11.70
C ASP A 49 16.41 11.41 12.05
N GLU A 50 17.05 12.23 12.90
CA GLU A 50 16.58 13.60 13.16
C GLU A 50 16.39 14.38 11.84
N SER A 51 17.15 14.01 10.79
CA SER A 51 17.00 14.51 9.43
C SER A 51 15.65 14.24 8.75
N TYR A 52 14.89 13.21 9.16
CA TYR A 52 13.52 12.95 8.66
C TYR A 52 12.55 14.09 9.04
N PHE A 53 12.83 14.78 10.15
CA PHE A 53 12.05 15.94 10.60
C PHE A 53 12.72 17.27 10.23
N GLU A 54 14.01 17.30 9.89
CA GLU A 54 14.74 18.54 9.61
C GLU A 54 14.76 18.94 8.12
N SER A 55 14.61 18.01 7.16
CA SER A 55 14.93 18.36 5.76
C SER A 55 13.84 19.08 4.94
N GLU A 56 12.65 19.32 5.49
CA GLU A 56 11.61 20.15 4.82
C GLU A 56 11.05 21.30 5.68
N TYR A 57 11.56 21.50 6.90
CA TYR A 57 10.88 22.31 7.92
C TYR A 57 11.65 23.54 8.42
N GLU A 58 12.45 24.19 7.57
CA GLU A 58 13.07 25.50 7.92
C GLU A 58 12.14 26.71 7.74
N GLU A 59 10.91 26.54 7.21
CA GLU A 59 9.94 27.64 7.06
C GLU A 59 8.60 27.37 7.76
N ALA A 60 8.62 27.11 9.08
CA ALA A 60 7.40 27.27 9.87
C ALA A 60 7.10 28.79 10.03
N PRO A 61 5.93 29.30 9.59
CA PRO A 61 5.58 30.69 9.81
C PRO A 61 5.54 30.97 11.32
N VAL A 62 6.14 32.09 11.75
CA VAL A 62 6.17 32.49 13.16
C VAL A 62 4.77 32.97 13.57
N TRP A 63 4.01 32.15 14.30
CA TRP A 63 2.68 32.50 14.85
C TRP A 63 2.82 33.39 16.10
N ALA A 64 3.42 34.58 15.94
CA ALA A 64 3.91 35.42 17.02
C ALA A 64 2.83 36.06 17.92
N ASP A 65 1.55 36.14 17.52
CA ASP A 65 0.53 36.84 18.33
C ASP A 65 -0.89 36.31 18.06
N SER A 66 -1.32 35.25 18.75
CA SER A 66 -2.68 34.70 18.63
C SER A 66 -3.67 35.15 19.73
N LYS A 67 -3.54 36.38 20.24
CA LYS A 67 -4.54 36.96 21.17
C LYS A 67 -5.87 37.35 20.51
N THR A 68 -5.96 37.25 19.18
CA THR A 68 -7.16 37.61 18.42
C THR A 68 -7.38 36.61 17.29
N TYR A 69 -7.93 35.45 17.59
CA TYR A 69 -8.75 34.75 16.59
C TYR A 69 -9.89 34.05 17.31
N VAL A 70 -10.96 34.81 17.53
CA VAL A 70 -12.28 34.29 17.82
C VAL A 70 -12.96 34.12 16.46
N GLU A 71 -13.55 32.93 16.28
CA GLU A 71 -14.49 32.48 15.24
C GLU A 71 -14.93 33.51 14.18
N GLU A 72 -14.67 33.20 12.90
CA GLU A 72 -15.55 33.44 11.75
C GLU A 72 -14.74 33.16 10.48
N THR A 73 -14.74 31.91 9.96
CA THR A 73 -14.51 31.48 8.55
C THR A 73 -14.00 30.04 8.47
N CYS A 74 -14.84 29.07 8.85
CA CYS A 74 -14.72 27.68 8.36
C CYS A 74 -15.86 27.34 7.40
N LEU A 75 -16.25 28.32 6.57
CA LEU A 75 -17.16 28.17 5.43
C LEU A 75 -16.57 28.96 4.28
N GLY A 76 -15.78 28.29 3.45
CA GLY A 76 -15.19 28.88 2.26
C GLY A 76 -14.14 27.95 1.68
N ASP A 77 -14.51 27.28 0.59
CA ASP A 77 -13.60 26.59 -0.32
C ASP A 77 -12.36 27.44 -0.61
N THR A 78 -11.24 27.13 0.02
CA THR A 78 -9.90 27.52 -0.44
C THR A 78 -8.87 26.62 0.25
N ASP A 79 -8.19 25.80 -0.56
CA ASP A 79 -6.97 25.03 -0.29
C ASP A 79 -7.00 24.02 0.88
N ILE A 80 -7.63 22.88 0.60
CA ILE A 80 -7.84 21.75 1.52
C ILE A 80 -6.60 20.86 1.70
N PHE A 81 -5.50 21.07 0.96
CA PHE A 81 -4.31 20.19 1.00
C PHE A 81 -2.95 20.88 1.19
N SER A 82 -2.87 22.21 1.28
CA SER A 82 -1.59 22.92 1.45
C SER A 82 -1.57 23.71 2.76
N GLY A 83 -1.11 23.07 3.84
CA GLY A 83 -0.88 23.73 5.11
C GLY A 83 -0.57 22.71 6.20
N THR A 84 0.71 22.39 6.35
CA THR A 84 1.29 21.62 7.45
C THR A 84 0.86 22.24 8.79
N SER A 85 -0.16 21.67 9.42
CA SER A 85 -0.58 22.08 10.76
C SER A 85 0.37 21.49 11.79
N ASN A 86 1.03 22.35 12.58
CA ASN A 86 1.81 21.89 13.73
C ASN A 86 0.94 20.98 14.61
N PRO A 87 1.38 19.76 14.94
CA PRO A 87 0.55 18.78 15.60
C PRO A 87 0.32 19.11 17.08
N PHE A 88 1.11 19.99 17.67
CA PHE A 88 1.06 20.33 19.09
C PHE A 88 0.25 21.60 19.39
N LEU A 89 0.20 21.97 20.67
CA LEU A 89 -0.50 23.16 21.13
C LEU A 89 0.17 24.44 20.60
N THR A 90 -0.66 25.40 20.20
CA THR A 90 -0.24 26.76 19.85
C THR A 90 0.35 27.45 21.09
N PRO A 91 1.20 28.49 20.92
CA PRO A 91 1.75 29.24 22.06
C PRO A 91 0.67 29.75 23.03
N GLY A 92 -0.46 30.23 22.50
CA GLY A 92 -1.60 30.68 23.32
C GLY A 92 -2.30 29.54 24.08
N GLU A 93 -2.35 28.33 23.53
CA GLU A 93 -2.84 27.15 24.24
C GLU A 93 -1.87 26.69 25.32
N ILE A 94 -0.56 26.77 25.08
CA ILE A 94 0.47 26.45 26.08
C ILE A 94 0.33 27.38 27.29
N ASP A 95 0.25 28.70 27.07
CA ASP A 95 0.09 29.67 28.16
C ASP A 95 -1.19 29.43 28.97
N ARG A 96 -2.30 29.13 28.28
CA ARG A 96 -3.56 28.77 28.92
C ARG A 96 -3.44 27.45 29.70
N ALA A 97 -2.82 26.42 29.14
CA ALA A 97 -2.61 25.14 29.79
C ALA A 97 -1.75 25.26 31.05
N LEU A 98 -0.69 26.07 31.03
CA LEU A 98 0.12 26.34 32.21
C LEU A 98 -0.69 27.00 33.32
N THR A 99 -1.56 27.95 32.97
CA THR A 99 -2.45 28.64 33.92
C THR A 99 -3.53 27.71 34.48
N LEU A 100 -4.22 26.98 33.62
CA LEU A 100 -5.28 26.03 33.99
C LEU A 100 -4.74 24.89 34.84
N ARG A 101 -3.54 24.40 34.55
CA ARG A 101 -2.87 23.36 35.35
C ARG A 101 -2.59 23.85 36.76
N GLN A 102 -2.13 25.09 36.95
CA GLN A 102 -1.93 25.64 38.29
C GLN A 102 -3.25 25.73 39.07
N ALA A 103 -4.32 26.20 38.43
CA ALA A 103 -5.65 26.25 39.03
C ALA A 103 -6.18 24.84 39.36
N TYR A 104 -5.89 23.84 38.52
CA TYR A 104 -6.23 22.44 38.75
C TYR A 104 -5.48 21.84 39.94
N GLU A 105 -4.16 22.06 40.02
CA GLU A 105 -3.31 21.61 41.13
C GLU A 105 -3.72 22.24 42.49
N LEU A 106 -4.27 23.46 42.46
CA LEU A 106 -4.84 24.15 43.64
C LEU A 106 -6.28 23.72 43.98
N GLY A 107 -6.92 22.92 43.13
CA GLY A 107 -8.32 22.50 43.29
C GLY A 107 -9.36 23.58 42.97
N GLU A 108 -8.95 24.66 42.29
CA GLU A 108 -9.83 25.78 41.91
C GLU A 108 -10.64 25.49 40.65
N LYS A 109 -10.11 24.63 39.77
CA LYS A 109 -10.77 24.15 38.55
C LYS A 109 -10.61 22.64 38.42
N THR A 110 -11.60 21.98 37.83
CA THR A 110 -11.55 20.56 37.48
C THR A 110 -12.11 20.36 36.07
N GLY A 111 -11.76 19.24 35.43
CA GLY A 111 -12.36 18.86 34.15
C GLY A 111 -13.87 18.60 34.29
N ASP A 112 -14.56 18.52 33.15
CA ASP A 112 -16.02 18.25 33.12
C ASP A 112 -16.39 16.79 33.47
N GLY A 113 -15.38 15.97 33.83
CA GLY A 113 -15.51 14.56 34.19
C GLY A 113 -15.64 13.61 33.00
N LYS A 114 -15.57 14.11 31.75
CA LYS A 114 -15.54 13.23 30.58
C LYS A 114 -14.12 12.75 30.34
N SER A 115 -13.93 11.44 30.40
CA SER A 115 -12.64 10.85 30.09
C SER A 115 -12.35 10.89 28.59
N ILE A 116 -11.16 11.35 28.26
CA ILE A 116 -10.56 11.31 26.92
C ILE A 116 -9.48 10.22 26.81
N LEU A 117 -9.32 9.39 27.85
CA LEU A 117 -8.25 8.39 27.95
C LEU A 117 -8.63 7.10 27.19
N ASN A 118 -7.76 6.63 26.30
CA ASN A 118 -7.87 5.38 25.53
C ASN A 118 -9.24 5.20 24.86
N LYS A 119 -9.86 6.28 24.40
CA LYS A 119 -11.17 6.25 23.76
C LYS A 119 -11.03 5.72 22.34
N ALA A 120 -11.74 4.65 21.98
CA ALA A 120 -11.61 4.04 20.65
C ALA A 120 -12.57 4.60 19.59
N GLU A 121 -13.72 5.17 20.01
CA GLU A 121 -14.80 5.54 19.09
C GLU A 121 -15.24 7.01 19.22
N ASN A 122 -15.61 7.61 18.09
CA ASN A 122 -16.10 9.00 18.00
C ASN A 122 -15.20 9.98 18.76
N VAL A 123 -13.90 9.90 18.50
CA VAL A 123 -12.88 10.70 19.19
C VAL A 123 -12.84 12.09 18.57
N SER A 124 -13.03 13.12 19.39
CA SER A 124 -12.77 14.52 19.05
C SER A 124 -11.48 15.04 19.68
N LEU A 125 -11.13 14.49 20.84
CA LEU A 125 -9.92 14.73 21.62
C LEU A 125 -9.59 13.43 22.36
N GLY A 126 -8.34 12.99 22.31
CA GLY A 126 -7.92 11.72 22.91
C GLY A 126 -6.50 11.74 23.46
N VAL A 127 -6.29 11.02 24.57
CA VAL A 127 -4.98 10.70 25.14
C VAL A 127 -4.88 9.18 25.22
N TYR A 128 -3.80 8.61 24.70
CA TYR A 128 -3.59 7.16 24.66
C TYR A 128 -2.37 6.81 25.48
N ALA A 129 -2.52 5.95 26.48
CA ALA A 129 -1.40 5.39 27.21
C ALA A 129 -0.66 4.40 26.30
N LEU A 130 0.65 4.59 26.17
CA LEU A 130 1.50 3.80 25.30
C LEU A 130 2.38 2.86 26.10
N ASN A 131 2.83 1.79 25.45
CA ASN A 131 4.01 1.06 25.91
C ASN A 131 5.27 1.83 25.47
N PRO A 132 6.07 2.40 26.40
CA PRO A 132 7.19 3.26 26.03
C PRO A 132 8.25 2.55 25.17
N SER A 133 8.42 1.23 25.31
CA SER A 133 9.39 0.48 24.49
C SER A 133 9.02 0.50 23.00
N ASP A 134 7.73 0.64 22.71
CA ASP A 134 7.20 0.61 21.36
C ASP A 134 7.16 2.00 20.72
N PHE A 135 7.21 3.08 21.50
CA PHE A 135 7.03 4.46 21.03
C PHE A 135 8.20 5.38 21.42
N ALA A 136 9.44 4.92 21.26
CA ALA A 136 10.65 5.71 21.52
C ALA A 136 10.71 6.36 22.93
N ASN A 137 10.21 5.64 23.94
CA ASN A 137 10.04 6.06 25.33
C ASN A 137 8.97 7.12 25.58
N GLU A 138 8.11 7.43 24.59
CA GLU A 138 6.92 8.27 24.80
C GLU A 138 5.85 7.46 25.55
N PRO A 139 5.38 7.93 26.72
CA PRO A 139 4.38 7.23 27.50
C PRO A 139 2.94 7.51 27.04
N PHE A 140 2.72 8.54 26.21
CA PHE A 140 1.38 8.97 25.79
C PHE A 140 1.36 9.41 24.34
N TYR A 141 0.26 9.16 23.63
CA TYR A 141 -0.03 9.73 22.33
C TYR A 141 -1.30 10.58 22.39
N HIS A 142 -1.34 11.67 21.62
CA HIS A 142 -2.42 12.64 21.67
C HIS A 142 -3.05 12.81 20.30
N ILE A 143 -4.39 12.80 20.25
CA ILE A 143 -5.15 13.13 19.07
C ILE A 143 -5.93 14.41 19.37
N LEU A 144 -5.53 15.50 18.73
CA LEU A 144 -6.10 16.82 18.92
C LEU A 144 -7.06 17.20 17.75
N PRO A 145 -8.14 17.95 18.03
CA PRO A 145 -9.00 18.49 16.99
C PRO A 145 -8.27 19.52 16.12
N ALA A 146 -8.78 19.77 14.92
CA ALA A 146 -8.24 20.76 14.01
C ALA A 146 -8.38 22.21 14.55
N THR A 147 -9.33 22.44 15.45
CA THR A 147 -9.60 23.75 16.07
C THR A 147 -8.69 24.04 17.24
N ASN A 148 -8.67 25.29 17.69
CA ASN A 148 -8.08 25.63 18.99
C ASN A 148 -8.85 24.96 20.12
N LEU A 149 -8.13 24.41 21.10
CA LEU A 149 -8.71 23.78 22.27
C LEU A 149 -9.43 24.82 23.13
N THR A 150 -10.59 24.43 23.64
CA THR A 150 -11.26 25.18 24.69
C THR A 150 -10.55 24.99 26.03
N ASP A 151 -10.87 25.83 27.01
CA ASP A 151 -10.32 25.68 28.36
C ASP A 151 -10.76 24.35 28.99
N GLU A 152 -11.97 23.88 28.68
CA GLU A 152 -12.49 22.57 29.12
C GLU A 152 -11.71 21.41 28.50
N GLU A 153 -11.37 21.49 27.21
CA GLU A 153 -10.56 20.48 26.52
C GLU A 153 -9.12 20.44 27.07
N ILE A 154 -8.53 21.60 27.36
CA ILE A 154 -7.23 21.67 28.02
C ILE A 154 -7.30 21.08 29.44
N LEU A 155 -8.38 21.35 30.19
CA LEU A 155 -8.60 20.74 31.50
C LEU A 155 -8.78 19.23 31.40
N ALA A 156 -9.41 18.72 30.33
CA ALA A 156 -9.54 17.28 30.09
C ALA A 156 -8.18 16.61 29.82
N LEU A 157 -7.26 17.27 29.10
CA LEU A 157 -5.87 16.80 28.95
C LEU A 157 -5.15 16.71 30.31
N ILE A 158 -5.27 17.76 31.13
CA ILE A 158 -4.67 17.81 32.47
C ILE A 158 -5.25 16.71 33.37
N ASP A 159 -6.57 16.53 33.34
CA ASP A 159 -7.28 15.52 34.12
C ASP A 159 -6.88 14.10 33.70
N ALA A 160 -6.79 13.82 32.39
CA ALA A 160 -6.33 12.53 31.88
C ALA A 160 -4.93 12.14 32.40
N TYR A 161 -3.99 13.08 32.38
CA TYR A 161 -2.65 12.88 32.95
C TYR A 161 -2.71 12.64 34.46
N ALA A 162 -3.50 13.43 35.19
CA ALA A 162 -3.64 13.31 36.63
C ALA A 162 -4.23 11.94 37.04
N LEU A 163 -5.21 11.43 36.29
CA LEU A 163 -5.79 10.09 36.50
C LEU A 163 -4.76 8.97 36.37
N MET A 164 -3.75 9.15 35.50
CA MET A 164 -2.65 8.20 35.33
C MET A 164 -1.50 8.44 36.32
N GLY A 165 -1.58 9.46 37.19
CA GLY A 165 -0.53 9.82 38.14
C GLY A 165 0.62 10.61 37.52
N TYR A 166 0.42 11.20 36.34
CA TYR A 166 1.41 12.02 35.64
C TYR A 166 1.02 13.49 35.68
N ARG A 167 2.02 14.34 35.44
CA ARG A 167 1.82 15.78 35.26
C ARG A 167 1.82 16.09 33.77
N PHE A 168 0.82 16.83 33.30
CA PHE A 168 0.78 17.31 31.92
C PHE A 168 1.80 18.44 31.70
N TYR A 169 2.62 18.30 30.67
CA TYR A 169 3.60 19.28 30.21
C TYR A 169 3.30 19.66 28.76
N PRO A 170 2.49 20.70 28.51
CA PRO A 170 2.03 21.06 27.16
C PRO A 170 3.18 21.36 26.19
N GLU A 171 4.32 21.82 26.70
CA GLU A 171 5.53 22.11 25.93
C GLU A 171 6.31 20.88 25.46
N LYS A 172 5.91 19.67 25.89
CA LYS A 172 6.56 18.39 25.53
C LYS A 172 5.84 17.65 24.39
N LEU A 173 4.75 18.21 23.89
CA LEU A 173 4.09 17.67 22.72
C LEU A 173 4.94 17.91 21.47
N SER A 174 5.02 16.90 20.62
CA SER A 174 5.83 16.87 19.41
C SER A 174 5.19 15.98 18.34
N TYR A 175 5.76 15.96 17.14
CA TYR A 175 5.38 15.02 16.08
C TYR A 175 5.47 13.53 16.50
N LYS A 176 6.28 13.21 17.53
CA LYS A 176 6.46 11.83 18.02
C LYS A 176 5.32 11.34 18.92
N ASN A 177 4.47 12.23 19.40
CA ASN A 177 3.48 11.85 20.42
C ASN A 177 2.15 12.59 20.28
N THR A 178 1.94 13.28 19.17
CA THR A 178 0.78 14.13 18.96
C THR A 178 0.46 14.21 17.47
N VAL A 179 -0.84 14.18 17.14
CA VAL A 179 -1.41 14.59 15.85
C VAL A 179 -2.47 15.65 16.09
N ARG A 180 -2.65 16.58 15.14
CA ARG A 180 -3.69 17.62 15.20
C ARG A 180 -4.39 17.81 13.87
N GLY A 181 -5.71 17.69 13.90
CA GLY A 181 -6.54 17.84 12.70
C GLY A 181 -6.23 16.78 11.63
N GLY A 182 -7.04 16.75 10.56
CA GLY A 182 -6.83 15.80 9.47
C GLY A 182 -5.57 16.13 8.65
N GLY A 183 -4.92 15.08 8.12
CA GLY A 183 -3.74 15.16 7.27
C GLY A 183 -2.82 13.95 7.43
N GLU A 184 -2.61 13.50 8.67
CA GLU A 184 -1.86 12.28 8.98
C GLU A 184 -2.81 11.25 9.61
N GLU A 185 -3.01 10.14 8.90
CA GLU A 185 -3.95 9.08 9.29
C GLU A 185 -3.30 8.03 10.23
N THR A 186 -2.03 8.20 10.58
CA THR A 186 -1.28 7.24 11.39
C THR A 186 -0.12 7.87 12.15
N SER A 187 0.29 7.25 13.26
CA SER A 187 1.47 7.67 14.03
C SER A 187 2.79 7.44 13.29
N ARG A 188 2.83 6.51 12.33
CA ARG A 188 3.93 6.31 11.38
C ARG A 188 3.48 5.52 10.16
N LEU A 189 4.19 5.65 9.05
CA LEU A 189 3.98 4.79 7.89
C LEU A 189 4.54 3.38 8.14
N MET A 190 3.97 2.39 7.45
CA MET A 190 4.53 1.04 7.40
C MET A 190 5.81 1.00 6.57
N MET A 191 6.76 0.17 7.00
CA MET A 191 7.97 -0.15 6.26
C MET A 191 7.64 -1.08 5.09
N GLU A 192 8.44 -1.05 4.03
CA GLU A 192 8.27 -1.94 2.87
C GLU A 192 8.24 -3.42 3.26
N GLU A 193 9.09 -3.84 4.21
CA GLU A 193 9.11 -5.19 4.76
C GLU A 193 7.78 -5.56 5.46
N GLU A 194 7.16 -4.63 6.17
CA GLU A 194 5.86 -4.83 6.80
C GLU A 194 4.74 -4.92 5.77
N TYR A 195 4.76 -4.09 4.72
CA TYR A 195 3.82 -4.19 3.60
C TYR A 195 3.91 -5.57 2.93
N ASN A 196 5.13 -6.03 2.64
CA ASN A 196 5.35 -7.34 2.02
C ASN A 196 4.86 -8.48 2.91
N ARG A 197 5.11 -8.41 4.22
CA ARG A 197 4.58 -9.38 5.19
C ARG A 197 3.05 -9.32 5.30
N LEU A 198 2.46 -8.13 5.34
CA LEU A 198 1.02 -7.93 5.37
C LEU A 198 0.36 -8.60 4.16
N HIS A 199 0.89 -8.37 2.96
CA HIS A 199 0.38 -8.99 1.74
C HIS A 199 0.50 -10.52 1.78
N ALA A 200 1.67 -11.05 2.14
CA ALA A 200 1.89 -12.49 2.22
C ALA A 200 0.96 -13.16 3.26
N LEU A 201 0.79 -12.57 4.44
CA LEU A 201 -0.11 -13.06 5.48
C LEU A 201 -1.57 -13.00 5.03
N ALA A 202 -1.97 -11.93 4.33
CA ALA A 202 -3.33 -11.80 3.81
C ALA A 202 -3.65 -12.90 2.79
N GLU A 203 -2.70 -13.23 1.91
CA GLU A 203 -2.85 -14.37 1.00
C GLU A 203 -2.93 -15.70 1.75
N MET A 204 -2.04 -15.93 2.73
CA MET A 204 -2.05 -17.18 3.50
C MET A 204 -3.36 -17.39 4.25
N ILE A 205 -3.96 -16.33 4.79
CA ILE A 205 -5.28 -16.37 5.42
C ILE A 205 -6.35 -16.66 4.37
N THR A 206 -6.36 -15.91 3.27
CA THR A 206 -7.37 -16.02 2.20
C THR A 206 -7.39 -17.40 1.56
N TYR A 207 -6.21 -18.02 1.40
CA TYR A 207 -6.05 -19.35 0.82
C TYR A 207 -6.24 -20.49 1.83
N GLY A 208 -6.54 -20.19 3.10
CA GLY A 208 -6.76 -21.20 4.14
C GLY A 208 -5.49 -21.90 4.61
N TYR A 209 -4.30 -21.35 4.31
CA TYR A 209 -3.03 -21.89 4.82
C TYR A 209 -2.77 -21.49 6.27
N LEU A 210 -3.41 -20.42 6.72
CA LEU A 210 -3.27 -19.86 8.06
C LEU A 210 -4.66 -19.69 8.67
N ASP A 211 -5.07 -20.65 9.51
CA ASP A 211 -6.30 -20.56 10.31
C ASP A 211 -5.97 -19.91 11.66
N VAL A 212 -6.33 -18.64 11.79
CA VAL A 212 -5.92 -17.83 12.93
C VAL A 212 -7.07 -16.97 13.43
N GLU A 213 -7.49 -17.24 14.67
CA GLU A 213 -8.32 -16.35 15.47
C GLU A 213 -7.41 -15.57 16.45
N ILE A 214 -6.66 -14.60 15.92
CA ILE A 214 -5.90 -13.65 16.75
C ILE A 214 -6.70 -12.36 16.88
N THR A 215 -6.86 -11.91 18.11
CA THR A 215 -7.29 -10.55 18.43
C THR A 215 -6.13 -9.86 19.15
N CYS A 216 -5.45 -8.94 18.48
CA CYS A 216 -4.52 -8.02 19.13
C CYS A 216 -5.26 -6.76 19.58
N GLU A 217 -4.58 -5.92 20.36
CA GLU A 217 -5.10 -4.60 20.71
C GLU A 217 -5.39 -3.80 19.43
N ASN A 218 -6.49 -3.05 19.46
CA ASN A 218 -6.99 -2.35 18.29
C ASN A 218 -6.02 -1.22 17.92
N LEU A 219 -5.42 -1.32 16.73
CA LEU A 219 -4.57 -0.28 16.15
C LEU A 219 -5.37 0.90 15.60
N PHE A 220 -6.70 0.77 15.52
CA PHE A 220 -7.60 1.71 14.86
C PHE A 220 -8.46 2.49 15.86
N ILE A 221 -8.48 3.81 15.67
CA ILE A 221 -9.26 4.75 16.46
C ILE A 221 -10.24 5.43 15.53
N THR A 222 -11.54 5.30 15.79
CA THR A 222 -12.57 6.00 15.01
C THR A 222 -12.72 7.44 15.49
N LEU A 223 -12.58 8.38 14.55
CA LEU A 223 -12.61 9.81 14.78
C LEU A 223 -13.98 10.40 14.48
N ASP A 224 -14.30 11.49 15.18
CA ASP A 224 -15.39 12.36 14.79
C ASP A 224 -14.92 13.30 13.66
N ALA A 225 -15.31 12.99 12.44
CA ALA A 225 -14.92 13.71 11.22
C ALA A 225 -15.14 15.24 11.29
N ARG A 226 -16.09 15.71 12.12
CA ARG A 226 -16.36 17.13 12.32
C ARG A 226 -15.17 17.88 12.94
N TYR A 227 -14.38 17.19 13.75
CA TYR A 227 -13.24 17.74 14.48
C TYR A 227 -11.90 17.45 13.80
N HIS A 228 -11.86 16.50 12.86
CA HIS A 228 -10.62 16.03 12.22
C HIS A 228 -10.61 16.22 10.70
N LYS A 229 -11.21 17.32 10.21
CA LYS A 229 -11.22 17.71 8.78
C LYS A 229 -11.70 16.58 7.84
N GLY A 230 -12.74 15.84 8.23
CA GLY A 230 -13.29 14.74 7.43
C GLY A 230 -12.63 13.37 7.66
N MET A 231 -11.50 13.31 8.37
CA MET A 231 -10.84 12.05 8.74
C MET A 231 -11.72 11.26 9.72
N THR A 232 -11.91 9.98 9.45
CA THR A 232 -12.81 9.09 10.22
C THR A 232 -12.06 8.03 11.03
N GLU A 233 -10.76 7.84 10.76
CA GLU A 233 -9.93 6.83 11.40
C GLU A 233 -8.52 7.37 11.62
N PHE A 234 -7.88 6.94 12.70
CA PHE A 234 -6.47 7.12 12.96
C PHE A 234 -5.82 5.80 13.39
N LYS A 235 -4.63 5.51 12.86
CA LYS A 235 -3.91 4.26 13.10
C LYS A 235 -2.73 4.49 14.04
N LEU A 236 -2.84 3.99 15.26
CA LEU A 236 -1.79 4.12 16.28
C LEU A 236 -0.84 2.92 16.21
N LEU A 237 0.21 3.05 15.41
CA LEU A 237 1.22 2.02 15.19
C LEU A 237 2.48 2.23 16.05
N PRO A 238 3.06 1.16 16.63
CA PRO A 238 4.32 1.21 17.37
C PRO A 238 5.49 1.56 16.44
N TYR A 239 6.50 2.30 16.90
CA TYR A 239 7.68 2.71 16.12
C TYR A 239 8.69 1.59 15.82
N ARG A 240 8.57 0.45 16.50
CA ARG A 240 9.22 -0.79 16.07
C ARG A 240 8.47 -1.44 14.90
N SER A 241 9.10 -2.40 14.24
CA SER A 241 8.40 -3.25 13.27
C SER A 241 7.25 -4.01 13.94
N LEU A 242 6.14 -4.14 13.21
CA LEU A 242 4.96 -4.90 13.58
C LEU A 242 5.29 -6.40 13.59
N THR A 243 4.75 -7.12 14.55
CA THR A 243 4.83 -8.58 14.59
C THR A 243 3.83 -9.18 13.61
N ASP A 244 4.01 -10.46 13.23
CA ASP A 244 3.06 -11.14 12.33
C ASP A 244 1.66 -11.21 12.97
N GLU A 245 1.56 -11.35 14.30
CA GLU A 245 0.29 -11.35 15.02
C GLU A 245 -0.43 -10.00 14.92
N GLU A 246 0.29 -8.88 15.06
CA GLU A 246 -0.27 -7.54 14.90
C GLU A 246 -0.77 -7.31 13.46
N LEU A 247 0.02 -7.75 12.46
CA LEU A 247 -0.36 -7.71 11.04
C LEU A 247 -1.59 -8.59 10.76
N VAL A 248 -1.63 -9.82 11.28
CA VAL A 248 -2.79 -10.72 11.14
C VAL A 248 -4.04 -10.09 11.75
N SER A 249 -3.94 -9.51 12.94
CA SER A 249 -5.08 -8.83 13.58
C SER A 249 -5.61 -7.67 12.71
N TRP A 250 -4.71 -6.93 12.04
CA TRP A 250 -5.10 -5.91 11.08
C TRP A 250 -5.78 -6.52 9.85
N ILE A 251 -5.19 -7.54 9.23
CA ILE A 251 -5.78 -8.22 8.08
C ILE A 251 -7.21 -8.71 8.38
N LEU A 252 -7.41 -9.29 9.56
CA LEU A 252 -8.73 -9.72 10.01
C LEU A 252 -9.70 -8.54 10.26
N SER A 253 -9.22 -7.38 10.72
CA SER A 253 -10.05 -6.18 10.88
C SER A 253 -10.50 -5.59 9.54
N MET A 254 -9.69 -5.73 8.49
CA MET A 254 -10.04 -5.37 7.11
C MET A 254 -11.06 -6.33 6.47
N GLY A 255 -11.40 -7.43 7.13
CA GLY A 255 -12.42 -8.38 6.68
C GLY A 255 -11.88 -9.56 5.86
N TYR A 256 -10.55 -9.68 5.69
CA TYR A 256 -9.96 -10.87 5.05
C TYR A 256 -10.25 -12.11 5.89
N ARG A 257 -10.69 -13.18 5.23
CA ARG A 257 -11.01 -14.47 5.85
C ARG A 257 -10.59 -15.58 4.90
N ASP A 258 -10.53 -16.80 5.42
CA ASP A 258 -10.38 -17.99 4.59
C ASP A 258 -11.52 -18.07 3.56
N GLU A 259 -11.13 -18.14 2.29
CA GLU A 259 -12.02 -18.29 1.14
C GLU A 259 -11.75 -19.58 0.35
N SER A 260 -10.97 -20.51 0.90
CA SER A 260 -10.62 -21.79 0.24
C SER A 260 -11.84 -22.69 0.00
N ASP A 261 -12.91 -22.55 0.79
CA ASP A 261 -14.20 -23.20 0.54
C ASP A 261 -14.96 -22.60 -0.65
N LYS A 262 -14.64 -21.35 -1.04
CA LYS A 262 -15.28 -20.63 -2.15
C LYS A 262 -14.53 -20.80 -3.46
N TYR A 263 -13.19 -20.86 -3.42
CA TYR A 263 -12.35 -20.88 -4.61
C TYR A 263 -11.30 -21.99 -4.58
N ASP A 264 -11.13 -22.64 -5.73
CA ASP A 264 -9.98 -23.50 -5.98
C ASP A 264 -8.82 -22.64 -6.53
N PHE A 265 -8.07 -22.02 -5.62
CA PHE A 265 -6.94 -21.15 -5.95
C PHE A 265 -5.89 -21.85 -6.82
N ALA A 266 -5.66 -23.16 -6.58
CA ALA A 266 -4.70 -23.93 -7.37
C ALA A 266 -5.21 -24.16 -8.81
N ALA A 267 -6.51 -24.38 -9.01
CA ALA A 267 -7.09 -24.45 -10.33
C ALA A 267 -7.04 -23.10 -11.06
N ILE A 268 -7.31 -21.99 -10.36
CA ILE A 268 -7.22 -20.64 -10.93
C ILE A 268 -5.78 -20.34 -11.38
N GLU A 269 -4.79 -20.56 -10.52
CA GLU A 269 -3.38 -20.35 -10.87
C GLU A 269 -2.97 -21.20 -12.08
N LYS A 270 -3.36 -22.48 -12.10
CA LYS A 270 -3.07 -23.37 -13.21
C LYS A 270 -3.71 -22.88 -14.51
N GLN A 271 -4.98 -22.49 -14.48
CA GLN A 271 -5.69 -21.94 -15.63
C GLN A 271 -4.99 -20.67 -16.15
N ALA A 272 -4.68 -19.74 -15.25
CA ALA A 272 -4.04 -18.47 -15.58
C ALA A 272 -2.66 -18.66 -16.22
N ARG A 273 -1.81 -19.54 -15.65
CA ARG A 273 -0.50 -19.88 -16.22
C ARG A 273 -0.61 -20.53 -17.59
N SER A 274 -1.53 -21.47 -17.75
CA SER A 274 -1.76 -22.14 -19.04
C SER A 274 -2.22 -21.14 -20.10
N ALA A 275 -3.19 -20.28 -19.78
CA ALA A 275 -3.68 -19.27 -20.73
C ALA A 275 -2.60 -18.26 -21.11
N LEU A 276 -1.82 -17.75 -20.14
CA LEU A 276 -0.70 -16.85 -20.43
C LEU A 276 0.42 -17.51 -21.26
N TYR A 277 0.71 -18.78 -21.03
CA TYR A 277 1.62 -19.55 -21.89
C TYR A 277 1.07 -19.72 -23.31
N GLU A 278 -0.23 -20.01 -23.44
CA GLU A 278 -0.87 -20.18 -24.76
C GLU A 278 -0.96 -18.86 -25.54
N LEU A 279 -1.29 -17.75 -24.90
CA LEU A 279 -1.46 -16.44 -25.55
C LEU A 279 -0.13 -15.78 -25.90
N PHE A 280 0.83 -15.79 -24.97
CA PHE A 280 2.02 -14.94 -25.04
C PHE A 280 3.32 -15.75 -24.96
N SER A 281 3.26 -17.08 -24.93
CA SER A 281 4.43 -17.96 -24.78
C SER A 281 5.28 -17.67 -23.52
N LEU A 282 4.64 -17.18 -22.45
CA LEU A 282 5.31 -16.79 -21.21
C LEU A 282 5.80 -18.00 -20.41
N PRO A 283 6.93 -17.91 -19.69
CA PRO A 283 7.48 -19.06 -18.98
C PRO A 283 6.53 -19.57 -17.89
N LEU A 284 6.28 -20.89 -17.84
CA LEU A 284 5.46 -21.47 -16.76
C LEU A 284 6.06 -21.28 -15.35
N SER A 285 7.35 -20.94 -15.27
CA SER A 285 8.10 -20.69 -14.04
C SER A 285 7.94 -19.27 -13.47
N MET A 286 7.05 -18.42 -14.01
CA MET A 286 6.80 -17.10 -13.44
C MET A 286 6.48 -17.18 -11.94
N GLN A 287 6.93 -16.21 -11.16
CA GLN A 287 6.54 -16.08 -9.76
C GLN A 287 5.10 -15.58 -9.69
N ARG A 288 4.26 -16.19 -8.85
CA ARG A 288 2.91 -15.70 -8.58
C ARG A 288 3.01 -14.56 -7.59
N GLU A 289 2.45 -13.41 -7.96
CA GLU A 289 2.33 -12.26 -7.06
C GLU A 289 0.98 -12.27 -6.35
N SER A 290 -0.10 -12.50 -7.08
CA SER A 290 -1.44 -12.51 -6.49
C SER A 290 -2.45 -13.33 -7.29
N ILE A 291 -3.51 -13.77 -6.61
CA ILE A 291 -4.74 -14.28 -7.22
C ILE A 291 -5.87 -13.32 -6.88
N PHE A 292 -6.63 -12.94 -7.88
CA PHE A 292 -7.77 -12.03 -7.73
C PHE A 292 -9.05 -12.85 -7.73
N THR A 293 -9.90 -12.62 -6.73
CA THR A 293 -11.25 -13.21 -6.59
C THR A 293 -12.29 -12.09 -6.46
N ASP A 294 -13.57 -12.43 -6.20
CA ASP A 294 -14.72 -11.53 -6.22
C ASP A 294 -14.44 -10.09 -5.75
N GLY A 295 -14.79 -9.11 -6.60
CA GLY A 295 -14.63 -7.67 -6.31
C GLY A 295 -13.59 -6.95 -7.17
N SER A 296 -12.80 -7.70 -7.95
CA SER A 296 -11.94 -7.13 -8.98
C SER A 296 -12.79 -6.79 -10.20
N TYR A 297 -13.29 -5.55 -10.27
CA TYR A 297 -14.01 -5.08 -11.45
C TYR A 297 -13.01 -4.63 -12.50
N ILE A 298 -12.97 -5.33 -13.63
CA ILE A 298 -12.41 -4.72 -14.84
C ILE A 298 -13.52 -3.98 -15.54
N VAL A 299 -13.23 -2.71 -15.77
CA VAL A 299 -13.98 -1.78 -16.60
C VAL A 299 -13.75 -2.24 -18.04
N VAL A 300 -14.66 -3.05 -18.61
CA VAL A 300 -14.61 -3.48 -20.01
C VAL A 300 -15.15 -2.33 -20.86
N PRO A 301 -14.35 -1.61 -21.64
CA PRO A 301 -14.85 -0.54 -22.50
C PRO A 301 -15.85 -1.06 -23.54
N PHE A 302 -17.04 -0.48 -23.54
CA PHE A 302 -18.06 -0.69 -24.56
C PHE A 302 -17.66 0.18 -25.75
N PHE A 303 -17.02 -0.42 -26.74
CA PHE A 303 -16.56 0.31 -27.92
C PHE A 303 -17.67 0.34 -28.97
N ASP A 304 -18.49 1.39 -29.00
CA ASP A 304 -19.31 1.67 -30.17
C ASP A 304 -18.53 2.59 -31.14
N ASN A 305 -17.79 1.96 -32.05
CA ASN A 305 -17.35 2.49 -33.35
C ASN A 305 -16.99 4.00 -33.44
N GLY A 306 -15.87 4.44 -32.85
CA GLY A 306 -15.34 5.78 -33.13
C GLY A 306 -14.25 6.23 -32.17
N ALA A 307 -13.39 7.15 -32.63
CA ALA A 307 -12.23 7.67 -31.91
C ALA A 307 -12.54 8.10 -30.47
N ILE A 308 -11.63 7.78 -29.55
CA ILE A 308 -11.80 7.90 -28.11
C ILE A 308 -11.68 9.38 -27.68
N ASP A 309 -12.74 9.92 -27.10
CA ASP A 309 -12.72 11.13 -26.29
C ASP A 309 -12.90 10.73 -24.81
N TRP A 310 -11.77 10.66 -24.09
CA TRP A 310 -11.71 10.21 -22.71
C TRP A 310 -12.49 11.11 -21.73
N ASP A 311 -12.83 12.34 -22.12
CA ASP A 311 -13.49 13.32 -21.26
C ASP A 311 -15.04 13.24 -21.32
N THR A 312 -15.62 12.42 -22.21
CA THR A 312 -17.08 12.32 -22.41
C THR A 312 -17.72 10.96 -22.08
N LEU A 313 -16.93 9.98 -21.64
CA LEU A 313 -17.43 8.66 -21.20
C LEU A 313 -18.24 8.79 -19.91
N GLU A 314 -19.57 8.92 -20.03
CA GLU A 314 -20.48 8.76 -18.90
C GLU A 314 -20.34 7.34 -18.31
N LYS A 315 -20.41 7.22 -16.98
CA LYS A 315 -20.29 5.98 -16.18
C LYS A 315 -21.27 4.84 -16.56
N THR A 316 -22.09 5.00 -17.59
CA THR A 316 -23.17 4.08 -17.99
C THR A 316 -22.72 2.98 -18.96
N ASP A 317 -21.57 3.13 -19.60
CA ASP A 317 -21.08 2.21 -20.63
C ASP A 317 -20.08 1.19 -20.05
N TYR A 318 -20.31 0.70 -18.84
CA TYR A 318 -19.50 -0.34 -18.21
C TYR A 318 -20.39 -1.33 -17.44
N GLU A 319 -20.58 -2.55 -17.96
CA GLU A 319 -21.08 -3.66 -17.15
C GLU A 319 -20.00 -4.11 -16.18
N ALA A 320 -20.20 -3.81 -14.91
CA ALA A 320 -19.47 -4.42 -13.81
C ALA A 320 -19.68 -5.94 -13.84
N ARG A 321 -18.64 -6.69 -14.25
CA ARG A 321 -18.62 -8.15 -14.25
C ARG A 321 -17.83 -8.67 -13.07
N GLU A 322 -18.31 -9.75 -12.47
CA GLU A 322 -17.51 -10.50 -11.51
C GLU A 322 -16.38 -11.19 -12.26
N THR A 323 -15.14 -10.93 -11.84
CA THR A 323 -13.96 -11.51 -12.46
C THR A 323 -13.13 -12.27 -11.44
N TYR A 324 -12.31 -13.18 -11.95
CA TYR A 324 -11.23 -13.80 -11.19
C TYR A 324 -9.99 -13.86 -12.08
N GLY A 325 -8.81 -13.99 -11.50
CA GLY A 325 -7.57 -13.93 -12.28
C GLY A 325 -6.33 -14.11 -11.44
N ALA A 326 -5.18 -13.86 -12.06
CA ALA A 326 -3.90 -13.89 -11.35
C ALA A 326 -2.90 -12.93 -11.98
N MET A 327 -1.96 -12.50 -11.15
CA MET A 327 -0.80 -11.74 -11.55
C MET A 327 0.48 -12.53 -11.27
N PHE A 328 1.38 -12.48 -12.23
CA PHE A 328 2.67 -13.14 -12.19
C PHE A 328 3.78 -12.20 -12.61
N VAL A 329 4.97 -12.42 -12.08
CA VAL A 329 6.18 -11.68 -12.45
C VAL A 329 7.30 -12.61 -12.87
N PHE A 330 8.17 -12.12 -13.75
CA PHE A 330 9.46 -12.73 -14.02
C PHE A 330 10.45 -11.65 -14.47
N ILE A 331 11.74 -11.95 -14.35
CA ILE A 331 12.79 -11.08 -14.87
C ILE A 331 13.07 -11.45 -16.32
N GLY A 332 12.82 -10.52 -17.23
CA GLY A 332 13.13 -10.59 -18.65
C GLY A 332 14.63 -10.70 -18.91
N THR A 333 15.00 -11.13 -20.12
CA THR A 333 16.42 -11.27 -20.52
C THR A 333 17.18 -9.95 -20.55
N ASP A 334 16.44 -8.84 -20.65
CA ASP A 334 16.90 -7.47 -20.60
C ASP A 334 17.00 -6.91 -19.18
N GLY A 335 16.68 -7.72 -18.16
CA GLY A 335 16.75 -7.37 -16.74
C GLY A 335 15.50 -6.69 -16.19
N PHE A 336 14.47 -6.46 -17.02
CA PHE A 336 13.22 -5.85 -16.55
C PHE A 336 12.38 -6.87 -15.80
N GLU A 337 11.78 -6.44 -14.70
CA GLU A 337 10.63 -7.16 -14.17
C GLU A 337 9.47 -7.01 -15.16
N VAL A 338 8.81 -8.12 -15.49
CA VAL A 338 7.67 -8.15 -16.39
C VAL A 338 6.46 -8.62 -15.62
N ASN A 339 5.47 -7.75 -15.50
CA ASN A 339 4.17 -7.98 -14.88
C ASN A 339 3.23 -8.61 -15.89
N ASN A 340 2.62 -9.72 -15.50
CA ASN A 340 1.74 -10.51 -16.34
C ASN A 340 0.43 -10.68 -15.62
N VAL A 341 -0.64 -10.12 -16.17
CA VAL A 341 -1.96 -10.14 -15.55
C VAL A 341 -2.90 -10.84 -16.49
N ILE A 342 -3.76 -11.71 -15.95
CA ILE A 342 -4.86 -12.28 -16.72
C ILE A 342 -6.11 -12.35 -15.86
N THR A 343 -7.24 -12.07 -16.49
CA THR A 343 -8.55 -12.05 -15.87
C THR A 343 -9.58 -12.78 -16.71
N PHE A 344 -10.50 -13.42 -16.01
CA PHE A 344 -11.54 -14.27 -16.55
C PHE A 344 -12.90 -13.79 -16.07
N ASP A 345 -13.90 -13.89 -16.93
CA ASP A 345 -15.30 -13.72 -16.56
C ASP A 345 -15.70 -14.89 -15.66
N LYS A 346 -16.22 -14.60 -14.47
CA LYS A 346 -16.56 -15.64 -13.49
C LYS A 346 -17.69 -16.56 -13.96
N LYS A 347 -18.60 -16.05 -14.80
CA LYS A 347 -19.79 -16.79 -15.25
C LYS A 347 -19.47 -17.69 -16.43
N THR A 348 -18.71 -17.20 -17.41
CA THR A 348 -18.41 -17.93 -18.65
C THR A 348 -17.04 -18.61 -18.62
N GLY A 349 -16.11 -18.15 -17.77
CA GLY A 349 -14.71 -18.56 -17.78
C GLY A 349 -13.91 -18.00 -18.96
N ALA A 350 -14.51 -17.11 -19.77
CA ALA A 350 -13.84 -16.48 -20.90
C ALA A 350 -12.76 -15.51 -20.42
N ILE A 351 -11.68 -15.38 -21.20
CA ILE A 351 -10.64 -14.39 -20.94
C ILE A 351 -11.23 -13.01 -21.22
N LEU A 352 -11.17 -12.11 -20.23
CA LEU A 352 -11.62 -10.73 -20.36
C LEU A 352 -10.46 -9.81 -20.72
N SER A 353 -9.32 -10.00 -20.05
CA SER A 353 -8.11 -9.25 -20.33
C SER A 353 -6.89 -10.07 -19.97
N ALA A 354 -5.83 -9.95 -20.77
CA ALA A 354 -4.52 -10.51 -20.52
C ALA A 354 -3.44 -9.52 -20.94
N SER A 355 -2.39 -9.34 -20.14
CA SER A 355 -1.28 -8.46 -20.48
C SER A 355 0.06 -9.00 -19.99
N SER A 356 1.13 -8.59 -20.67
CA SER A 356 2.53 -8.81 -20.32
C SER A 356 3.25 -7.49 -20.54
N MET A 357 3.59 -6.80 -19.45
CA MET A 357 4.14 -5.45 -19.47
C MET A 357 5.38 -5.36 -18.56
N PRO A 358 6.46 -4.72 -19.02
CA PRO A 358 7.57 -4.39 -18.14
C PRO A 358 7.09 -3.49 -17.00
N TYR A 359 7.74 -3.58 -15.86
CA TYR A 359 7.50 -2.72 -14.72
C TYR A 359 8.82 -2.12 -14.26
N LEU A 360 8.75 -0.86 -13.85
CA LEU A 360 9.83 -0.16 -13.19
C LEU A 360 9.28 0.47 -11.93
N ASN A 361 10.00 0.34 -10.82
CA ASN A 361 9.68 1.08 -9.60
C ASN A 361 10.00 2.58 -9.78
N GLU A 362 9.54 3.41 -8.84
CA GLU A 362 9.69 4.88 -8.94
C GLU A 362 11.16 5.33 -9.06
N VAL A 363 12.08 4.63 -8.40
CA VAL A 363 13.52 4.94 -8.46
C VAL A 363 14.05 4.65 -9.85
N GLU A 364 13.75 3.48 -10.40
CA GLU A 364 14.15 3.09 -11.76
C GLU A 364 13.53 3.99 -12.82
N GLN A 365 12.27 4.40 -12.64
CA GLN A 365 11.60 5.38 -13.48
C GLN A 365 12.33 6.73 -13.44
N ALA A 366 12.70 7.22 -12.26
CA ALA A 366 13.42 8.47 -12.08
C ALA A 366 14.82 8.42 -12.72
N GLU A 367 15.57 7.34 -12.49
CA GLU A 367 16.88 7.13 -13.10
C GLU A 367 16.79 7.11 -14.63
N ARG A 368 15.81 6.39 -15.19
CA ARG A 368 15.58 6.38 -16.63
C ARG A 368 15.12 7.72 -17.18
N ALA A 369 14.29 8.46 -16.45
CA ALA A 369 13.90 9.81 -16.85
C ALA A 369 15.12 10.74 -16.97
N MET A 370 16.08 10.63 -16.04
CA MET A 370 17.35 11.35 -16.14
C MET A 370 18.18 10.93 -17.35
N ILE A 371 18.25 9.62 -17.64
CA ILE A 371 18.95 9.11 -18.83
C ILE A 371 18.28 9.66 -20.11
N ARG A 372 16.95 9.62 -20.21
CA ARG A 372 16.17 10.12 -21.35
C ARG A 372 16.39 11.60 -21.60
N ALA A 373 16.49 12.42 -20.56
CA ALA A 373 16.76 13.86 -20.70
C ALA A 373 18.10 14.15 -21.43
N HIS A 374 19.01 13.19 -21.47
CA HIS A 374 20.34 13.33 -22.07
C HIS A 374 20.53 12.50 -23.36
N GLN A 375 19.50 11.79 -23.81
CA GLN A 375 19.54 11.01 -25.06
C GLN A 375 18.69 11.67 -26.16
N PRO A 376 19.12 11.61 -27.43
CA PRO A 376 18.27 12.03 -28.53
C PRO A 376 17.04 11.12 -28.59
N ALA A 377 15.86 11.71 -28.76
CA ALA A 377 14.62 10.96 -28.90
C ALA A 377 14.72 9.97 -30.07
N TYR A 378 14.42 8.69 -29.79
CA TYR A 378 14.36 7.68 -30.84
C TYR A 378 13.13 7.94 -31.70
N THR A 379 13.31 7.96 -33.01
CA THR A 379 12.19 8.10 -33.95
C THR A 379 11.77 6.72 -34.40
N ILE A 380 10.59 6.29 -33.94
CA ILE A 380 9.99 5.01 -34.33
C ILE A 380 9.78 4.99 -35.85
N THR A 381 10.26 3.91 -36.46
CA THR A 381 10.31 3.71 -37.91
C THR A 381 9.22 2.76 -38.39
N ASP A 382 8.99 2.72 -39.70
CA ASP A 382 8.07 1.75 -40.32
C ASP A 382 8.53 0.30 -40.05
N GLU A 383 9.84 0.06 -39.94
CA GLU A 383 10.40 -1.27 -39.61
C GLU A 383 10.03 -1.69 -38.18
N ASP A 384 9.98 -0.76 -37.22
CA ASP A 384 9.57 -1.05 -35.85
C ASP A 384 8.09 -1.42 -35.78
N TYR A 385 7.23 -0.73 -36.55
CA TYR A 385 5.82 -1.09 -36.67
C TYR A 385 5.65 -2.46 -37.34
N GLU A 386 6.38 -2.75 -38.41
CA GLU A 386 6.39 -4.06 -39.05
C GLU A 386 6.84 -5.16 -38.08
N ASN A 387 7.89 -4.91 -37.30
CA ASN A 387 8.36 -5.83 -36.27
C ASN A 387 7.30 -6.08 -35.18
N ALA A 388 6.57 -5.05 -34.76
CA ALA A 388 5.48 -5.17 -33.79
C ALA A 388 4.30 -5.99 -34.33
N VAL A 389 3.92 -5.77 -35.60
CA VAL A 389 2.91 -6.57 -36.29
C VAL A 389 3.36 -8.02 -36.44
N ASN A 390 4.61 -8.26 -36.85
CA ASN A 390 5.17 -9.60 -37.00
C ASN A 390 5.27 -10.33 -35.65
N TYR A 391 5.60 -9.62 -34.57
CA TYR A 391 5.62 -10.16 -33.23
C TYR A 391 4.23 -10.62 -32.80
N ALA A 392 3.20 -9.78 -32.96
CA ALA A 392 1.83 -10.18 -32.70
C ALA A 392 1.41 -11.38 -33.56
N ALA A 393 1.69 -11.35 -34.87
CA ALA A 393 1.36 -12.43 -35.78
C ALA A 393 2.04 -13.76 -35.40
N SER A 394 3.22 -13.70 -34.78
CA SER A 394 3.90 -14.91 -34.27
C SER A 394 3.18 -15.55 -33.08
N LEU A 395 2.38 -14.78 -32.33
CA LEU A 395 1.64 -15.24 -31.16
C LEU A 395 0.20 -15.65 -31.51
N PHE A 396 -0.49 -14.87 -32.37
CA PHE A 396 -1.91 -15.07 -32.65
C PHE A 396 -2.22 -15.50 -34.11
N GLY A 397 -1.19 -15.69 -34.95
CA GLY A 397 -1.36 -15.95 -36.38
C GLY A 397 -1.76 -14.71 -37.19
N ASP A 398 -2.04 -14.88 -38.48
CA ASP A 398 -2.36 -13.76 -39.41
C ASP A 398 -3.86 -13.38 -39.42
N GLU A 399 -4.61 -13.70 -38.36
CA GLU A 399 -6.08 -13.59 -38.34
C GLU A 399 -6.59 -12.26 -37.76
N TYR A 400 -6.09 -11.15 -38.29
CA TYR A 400 -6.50 -9.79 -37.90
C TYR A 400 -7.42 -9.13 -38.93
N LEU A 401 -8.33 -8.29 -38.46
CA LEU A 401 -9.19 -7.50 -39.35
C LEU A 401 -8.41 -6.33 -39.97
N SER A 402 -7.71 -5.55 -39.15
CA SER A 402 -6.81 -4.47 -39.59
C SER A 402 -5.99 -3.93 -38.42
N TRP A 403 -4.73 -3.59 -38.67
CA TRP A 403 -3.88 -2.87 -37.72
C TRP A 403 -4.04 -1.35 -37.87
N PHE A 404 -4.06 -0.64 -36.75
CA PHE A 404 -3.96 0.82 -36.72
C PHE A 404 -3.00 1.28 -35.63
N VAL A 405 -2.32 2.39 -35.93
CA VAL A 405 -1.44 3.06 -34.97
C VAL A 405 -2.27 4.04 -34.17
N GLN A 406 -2.18 3.98 -32.85
CA GLN A 406 -2.83 4.96 -31.98
C GLN A 406 -2.14 6.32 -32.12
N GLU A 407 -2.93 7.39 -32.28
CA GLU A 407 -2.38 8.74 -32.29
C GLU A 407 -1.85 9.13 -30.91
N GLY A 408 -0.68 9.79 -30.87
CA GLY A 408 -0.04 10.22 -29.63
C GLY A 408 0.98 9.22 -29.08
N GLU A 409 1.59 9.55 -27.95
CA GLU A 409 2.46 8.64 -27.18
C GLU A 409 1.71 8.22 -25.92
N THR A 410 1.84 6.95 -25.55
CA THR A 410 1.26 6.39 -24.33
C THR A 410 2.34 6.35 -23.26
N SER A 411 2.07 6.96 -22.10
CA SER A 411 2.95 6.86 -20.93
C SER A 411 2.60 5.58 -20.16
N THR A 412 3.58 4.73 -19.94
CA THR A 412 3.47 3.51 -19.13
C THR A 412 4.42 3.60 -17.93
N ASN A 413 4.26 2.69 -16.97
CA ASN A 413 5.12 2.62 -15.79
C ASN A 413 6.59 2.33 -16.13
N TRP A 414 6.90 1.84 -17.33
CA TRP A 414 8.27 1.60 -17.78
C TRP A 414 8.77 2.66 -18.77
N GLY A 415 7.89 3.48 -19.36
CA GLY A 415 8.28 4.59 -20.22
C GLY A 415 7.26 5.04 -21.25
N LEU A 416 7.70 5.98 -22.09
CA LEU A 416 6.94 6.43 -23.26
C LEU A 416 6.98 5.36 -24.35
N CYS A 417 5.82 5.13 -24.98
CA CYS A 417 5.68 4.15 -26.04
C CYS A 417 4.69 4.60 -27.12
N LYS A 418 4.75 3.94 -28.28
CA LYS A 418 3.68 3.93 -29.28
C LYS A 418 2.90 2.65 -29.15
N GLU A 419 1.59 2.75 -29.37
CA GLU A 419 0.68 1.62 -29.32
C GLU A 419 0.14 1.35 -30.72
N ILE A 420 0.20 0.09 -31.14
CA ILE A 420 -0.54 -0.40 -32.30
C ILE A 420 -1.62 -1.36 -31.87
N LYS A 421 -2.78 -1.28 -32.53
CA LYS A 421 -3.96 -2.06 -32.18
C LYS A 421 -4.48 -2.85 -33.37
N ALA A 422 -5.03 -4.02 -33.09
CA ALA A 422 -5.80 -4.80 -34.05
C ALA A 422 -6.98 -5.49 -33.37
N LEU A 423 -8.10 -5.58 -34.10
CA LEU A 423 -9.22 -6.44 -33.71
C LEU A 423 -9.01 -7.82 -34.33
N THR A 424 -9.01 -8.86 -33.50
CA THR A 424 -8.96 -10.25 -33.94
C THR A 424 -10.34 -10.69 -34.45
N LYS A 425 -10.37 -11.74 -35.28
CA LYS A 425 -11.66 -12.30 -35.74
C LYS A 425 -12.53 -12.85 -34.61
N ASP A 426 -11.91 -13.25 -33.51
CA ASP A 426 -12.57 -13.79 -32.33
C ASP A 426 -13.06 -12.69 -31.38
N GLY A 427 -12.98 -11.41 -31.78
CA GLY A 427 -13.51 -10.29 -31.01
C GLY A 427 -12.59 -9.79 -29.90
N TYR A 428 -11.27 -9.90 -30.06
CA TYR A 428 -10.33 -9.35 -29.08
C TYR A 428 -9.59 -8.13 -29.63
N TRP A 429 -9.46 -7.10 -28.82
CA TRP A 429 -8.52 -6.01 -29.04
C TRP A 429 -7.13 -6.45 -28.61
N LEU A 430 -6.20 -6.48 -29.55
CA LEU A 430 -4.79 -6.71 -29.29
C LEU A 430 -4.05 -5.38 -29.36
N SER A 431 -3.31 -5.03 -28.31
CA SER A 431 -2.41 -3.88 -28.25
C SER A 431 -0.96 -4.35 -28.15
N VAL A 432 -0.09 -3.79 -28.98
CA VAL A 432 1.37 -3.99 -28.90
C VAL A 432 2.05 -2.66 -28.63
N PHE A 433 2.94 -2.64 -27.65
CA PHE A 433 3.58 -1.44 -27.15
C PHE A 433 5.04 -1.40 -27.59
N ILE A 434 5.37 -0.37 -28.38
CA ILE A 434 6.68 -0.12 -28.97
C ILE A 434 7.37 0.97 -28.17
N SER A 435 8.52 0.67 -27.60
CA SER A 435 9.34 1.60 -26.82
C SER A 435 9.75 2.83 -27.66
N ALA A 436 9.49 4.02 -27.13
CA ALA A 436 9.99 5.27 -27.72
C ALA A 436 11.49 5.51 -27.41
N GLU A 437 12.16 4.59 -26.72
CA GLU A 437 13.60 4.69 -26.44
C GLU A 437 14.46 4.00 -27.49
N ASP A 438 13.97 2.91 -28.08
CA ASP A 438 14.77 2.03 -28.94
C ASP A 438 13.98 1.33 -30.05
N GLY A 439 12.67 1.58 -30.20
CA GLY A 439 11.82 0.95 -31.21
C GLY A 439 11.48 -0.51 -30.93
N SER A 440 11.92 -1.07 -29.80
CA SER A 440 11.65 -2.47 -29.46
C SER A 440 10.21 -2.68 -28.98
N VAL A 441 9.64 -3.85 -29.28
CA VAL A 441 8.40 -4.29 -28.64
C VAL A 441 8.70 -4.63 -27.19
N ARG A 442 7.96 -3.99 -26.28
CA ARG A 442 8.16 -4.14 -24.83
C ARG A 442 6.96 -4.74 -24.13
N GLY A 443 5.76 -4.48 -24.63
CA GLY A 443 4.54 -4.95 -23.99
C GLY A 443 3.50 -5.43 -24.98
N ILE A 444 2.59 -6.27 -24.49
CA ILE A 444 1.43 -6.75 -25.24
C ILE A 444 0.24 -6.88 -24.29
N SER A 445 -0.95 -6.51 -24.75
CA SER A 445 -2.21 -6.77 -24.06
C SER A 445 -3.29 -7.23 -25.02
N MET A 446 -4.24 -7.99 -24.50
CA MET A 446 -5.39 -8.51 -25.19
C MET A 446 -6.62 -8.26 -24.32
N ASP A 447 -7.63 -7.60 -24.87
CA ASP A 447 -8.87 -7.25 -24.17
C ASP A 447 -10.08 -7.72 -24.97
N ALA A 448 -11.05 -8.36 -24.31
CA ALA A 448 -12.23 -8.91 -24.95
C ALA A 448 -13.23 -7.81 -25.33
N THR A 449 -13.85 -7.92 -26.51
CA THR A 449 -15.08 -7.20 -26.84
C THR A 449 -16.31 -7.96 -26.33
N GLU A 450 -17.50 -7.36 -26.40
CA GLU A 450 -18.74 -8.07 -26.08
C GLU A 450 -18.92 -9.36 -26.89
N ASP A 451 -18.55 -9.34 -28.18
CA ASP A 451 -18.68 -10.48 -29.08
C ASP A 451 -17.79 -11.65 -28.66
N ALA A 452 -16.63 -11.39 -28.04
CA ALA A 452 -15.74 -12.45 -27.55
C ALA A 452 -16.22 -13.12 -26.25
N ILE A 453 -17.13 -12.46 -25.52
CA ILE A 453 -17.58 -12.90 -24.19
C ILE A 453 -18.88 -13.72 -24.28
N GLN A 454 -19.68 -13.54 -25.35
CA GLN A 454 -20.95 -14.23 -25.62
C GLN A 454 -20.74 -15.64 -26.18
#